data_AF-A0A5F0LR01-F1
#
_entry.id   AF-A0A5F0LR01-F1
#
_cell.length_a   1.000
_cell.length_b   1.000
_cell.length_c   1.000
_cell.angle_alpha   90.00
_cell.angle_beta   90.00
_cell.angle_gamma   90.00
#
_symmetry.space_group_name_H-M   'P 1'
#
loop_
_entity.id
_entity.type
_entity.pdbx_description
1 polymer ?
#
loop_
_entity_poly.entity_id
_entity_poly.type
_entity_poly.pdbx_seq_one_letter_code
_entity_poly.pdbx_strand_id
1 'polypeptide(L)'
;IKLFSNDELRQRMVDQTVPQAQYLGLTVPDPDLKWNEETGRYDFGAIDWEEFHNVLRGNGPCNRERLQTRNKAYDDGAWFRDALVAHADKKQTAQAAA
;
A
#
# COMPACT_ATOMS: atom_id res chain seq x y z
N ILE A 1 13.17 1.23 -10.93
CA ILE A 1 14.49 1.32 -10.25
C ILE A 1 14.40 2.46 -9.23
N LYS A 2 14.95 2.29 -8.01
CA LYS A 2 14.80 3.28 -6.91
C LYS A 2 15.80 4.43 -7.07
N LEU A 3 15.35 5.67 -6.82
CA LEU A 3 16.19 6.88 -6.78
C LEU A 3 16.75 7.18 -5.37
N PHE A 4 16.03 6.74 -4.34
CA PHE A 4 16.39 6.89 -2.93
C PHE A 4 16.23 5.54 -2.22
N SER A 5 16.95 5.34 -1.11
CA SER A 5 16.80 4.12 -0.31
C SER A 5 15.45 4.11 0.42
N ASN A 6 15.02 2.93 0.88
CA ASN A 6 13.81 2.82 1.69
C ASN A 6 13.95 3.60 3.00
N ASP A 7 15.13 3.57 3.61
CA ASP A 7 15.37 4.23 4.90
C ASP A 7 15.41 5.75 4.75
N GLU A 8 15.97 6.25 3.64
CA GLU A 8 15.95 7.68 3.34
C GLU A 8 14.52 8.20 3.14
N LEU A 9 13.68 7.46 2.41
CA LEU A 9 12.28 7.82 2.24
C LEU A 9 11.49 7.74 3.55
N ARG A 10 11.78 6.73 4.40
CA ARG A 10 11.16 6.60 5.72
C ARG A 10 11.54 7.78 6.62
N GLN A 11 12.82 8.13 6.67
CA GLN A 11 13.28 9.26 7.48
C GLN A 11 12.58 10.57 7.06
N ARG A 12 12.52 10.85 5.75
CA ARG A 12 11.80 12.03 5.24
C ARG A 12 10.33 12.04 5.64
N MET A 13 9.67 10.89 5.61
CA MET A 13 8.28 10.75 6.03
C MET A 13 8.12 11.07 7.52
N VAL A 14 9.00 10.55 8.39
CA VAL A 14 8.97 10.85 9.82
C VAL A 14 9.18 12.35 10.06
N ASP A 15 10.24 12.93 9.48
CA ASP A 15 10.59 14.34 9.64
C ASP A 15 9.46 15.28 9.22
N GLN A 16 8.70 14.91 8.19
CA GLN A 16 7.57 15.69 7.70
C GLN A 16 6.28 15.47 8.50
N THR A 17 6.05 14.25 9.00
CA THR A 17 4.76 13.84 9.60
C THR A 17 4.68 14.15 11.09
N VAL A 18 5.79 14.05 11.83
CA VAL A 18 5.79 14.31 13.28
C VAL A 18 5.31 15.73 13.62
N PRO A 19 5.77 16.81 12.94
CA PRO A 19 5.25 18.15 13.16
C PRO A 19 3.75 18.29 12.84
N GLN A 20 3.25 17.54 11.85
CA GLN A 20 1.82 17.54 11.52
C GLN A 20 0.99 16.88 12.62
N ALA A 21 1.46 15.76 13.18
CA ALA A 21 0.83 15.12 14.33
C ALA A 21 0.79 16.04 15.55
N GLN A 22 1.92 16.70 15.86
CA GLN A 22 2.01 17.69 16.94
C GLN A 22 1.05 18.87 16.72
N TYR A 23 0.97 19.39 15.49
CA TYR A 23 0.03 20.45 15.13
C TYR A 23 -1.43 20.05 15.38
N LEU A 24 -1.77 18.78 15.16
CA LEU A 24 -3.10 18.21 15.44
C LEU A 24 -3.31 17.86 16.92
N GLY A 25 -2.32 18.07 17.80
CA GLY A 25 -2.37 17.66 19.20
C GLY A 25 -2.32 16.14 19.41
N LEU A 26 -1.81 15.40 18.43
CA LEU A 26 -1.66 13.94 18.48
C LEU A 26 -0.27 13.55 18.99
N THR A 27 -0.19 12.40 19.64
CA THR A 27 1.06 11.76 20.04
C THR A 27 1.36 10.58 19.13
N VAL A 28 2.61 10.49 18.65
CA VAL A 28 3.08 9.31 17.91
C VAL A 28 3.37 8.19 18.93
N PRO A 29 2.90 6.95 18.72
CA PRO A 29 3.08 5.85 19.66
C PRO A 29 4.48 5.23 19.53
N ASP A 30 5.51 6.05 19.74
CA ASP A 30 6.92 5.64 19.73
C ASP A 30 7.63 6.32 20.91
N PRO A 31 8.03 5.57 21.96
CA PRO A 31 8.65 6.14 23.15
C PRO A 31 10.08 6.65 22.89
N ASP A 32 10.74 6.16 21.84
CA ASP A 32 12.12 6.56 21.50
C ASP A 32 12.16 7.79 20.56
N LEU A 33 10.99 8.23 20.09
CA LEU A 33 10.86 9.33 19.14
C LEU A 33 11.31 10.66 19.78
N LYS A 34 12.34 11.27 19.21
CA LYS A 34 12.85 12.58 19.66
C LYS A 34 13.46 13.38 18.53
N TRP A 35 13.36 14.71 18.64
CA TRP A 35 14.10 15.61 17.76
C TRP A 35 15.59 15.58 18.10
N ASN A 36 16.42 15.36 17.09
CA ASN A 36 17.87 15.38 17.21
C ASN A 36 18.40 16.67 16.56
N GLU A 37 18.86 17.61 17.40
CA GLU A 37 19.39 18.90 16.94
C GLU A 37 20.70 18.78 16.15
N GLU A 38 21.51 17.73 16.40
CA GLU A 38 22.79 17.54 15.72
C GLU A 38 22.60 17.08 14.26
N THR A 39 21.61 16.22 14.03
CA THR A 39 21.32 15.68 12.69
C THR A 39 20.24 16.48 11.96
N GLY A 40 19.49 17.32 12.68
CA GLY A 40 18.35 18.08 12.15
C GLY A 40 17.20 17.17 11.73
N ARG A 41 17.02 16.03 12.41
CA ARG A 41 16.05 14.97 12.08
C ARG A 41 15.45 14.37 13.33
N TYR A 42 14.36 13.63 13.16
CA TYR A 42 13.82 12.80 14.25
C TYR A 42 14.53 11.45 14.31
N ASP A 43 15.03 11.09 15.50
CA ASP A 43 15.39 9.72 15.83
C ASP A 43 14.10 8.97 16.21
N PHE A 44 13.86 7.81 15.61
CA PHE A 44 12.68 6.97 15.88
C PHE A 44 13.08 5.55 16.28
N GLY A 45 12.20 4.86 16.99
CA GLY A 45 12.43 3.54 17.55
C GLY A 45 12.62 2.44 16.51
N ALA A 46 13.07 1.27 16.99
CA ALA A 46 13.25 0.11 16.14
C ALA A 46 11.91 -0.40 15.60
N ILE A 47 11.89 -0.75 14.31
CA ILE A 47 10.72 -1.37 13.67
C ILE A 47 10.69 -2.85 14.04
N ASP A 48 9.49 -3.37 14.32
CA ASP A 48 9.25 -4.81 14.38
C ASP A 48 9.33 -5.42 12.97
N TRP A 49 10.54 -5.85 12.62
CA TRP A 49 10.79 -6.50 11.33
C TRP A 49 10.21 -7.91 11.25
N GLU A 50 9.99 -8.59 12.38
CA GLU A 50 9.36 -9.91 12.41
C GLU A 50 7.90 -9.80 11.99
N GLU A 51 7.15 -8.87 12.59
CA GLU A 51 5.78 -8.56 12.20
C GLU A 51 5.71 -8.17 10.72
N PHE A 52 6.57 -7.25 10.28
CA PHE A 52 6.63 -6.81 8.88
C PHE A 52 6.75 -8.00 7.91
N HIS A 53 7.67 -8.92 8.18
CA HIS A 53 7.87 -10.11 7.34
C HIS A 53 6.72 -11.11 7.44
N ASN A 54 6.07 -11.25 8.60
CA ASN A 54 4.88 -12.08 8.75
C ASN A 54 3.71 -11.56 7.92
N VAL A 55 3.46 -10.25 7.95
CA VAL A 55 2.42 -9.60 7.13
C VAL A 55 2.72 -9.76 5.64
N LEU A 56 3.98 -9.54 5.23
CA LEU A 56 4.40 -9.69 3.83
C LEU A 56 4.18 -11.11 3.30
N ARG A 57 4.41 -12.12 4.13
CA ARG A 57 4.17 -13.54 3.79
C ARG A 57 2.70 -13.94 3.73
N GLY A 58 1.76 -13.03 4.04
CA GLY A 58 0.33 -13.32 4.03
C GLY A 58 -0.26 -13.72 5.38
N ASN A 59 0.51 -13.63 6.48
CA ASN A 59 0.07 -14.01 7.82
C ASN A 59 -0.26 -12.78 8.69
N GLY A 60 -0.61 -11.66 8.07
CA GLY A 60 -1.08 -10.47 8.77
C GLY A 60 -2.59 -10.50 9.01
N PRO A 61 -3.11 -9.50 9.73
CA PRO A 61 -4.46 -9.51 10.28
C PRO A 61 -5.59 -9.54 9.25
N CYS A 62 -5.31 -9.12 8.01
CA CYS A 62 -6.32 -8.98 6.97
C CYS A 62 -5.92 -9.60 5.61
N ASN A 63 -4.77 -10.27 5.52
CA ASN A 63 -4.25 -10.73 4.22
C ASN A 63 -5.22 -11.68 3.51
N ARG A 64 -5.79 -12.64 4.26
CA ARG A 64 -6.73 -13.63 3.73
C ARG A 64 -8.02 -12.96 3.26
N GLU A 65 -8.58 -12.06 4.06
CA GLU A 65 -9.83 -11.34 3.78
C GLU A 65 -9.66 -10.43 2.55
N ARG A 66 -8.51 -9.77 2.41
CA ARG A 66 -8.21 -8.92 1.24
C ARG A 66 -8.13 -9.73 -0.04
N LEU A 67 -7.41 -10.86 -0.04
CA LEU A 67 -7.33 -11.75 -1.19
C LEU A 67 -8.68 -12.37 -1.52
N GLN A 68 -9.41 -12.85 -0.52
CA GLN A 68 -10.75 -13.40 -0.71
C GLN A 68 -11.71 -12.38 -1.33
N THR A 69 -11.69 -11.14 -0.85
CA THR A 69 -12.53 -10.06 -1.42
C THR A 69 -12.18 -9.81 -2.89
N ARG A 70 -10.89 -9.77 -3.22
CA ARG A 70 -10.46 -9.56 -4.61
C ARG A 70 -10.82 -10.73 -5.51
N ASN A 71 -10.57 -11.96 -5.06
CA ASN A 71 -10.90 -13.18 -5.80
C ASN A 71 -12.40 -13.26 -6.02
N LYS A 72 -13.21 -13.05 -4.98
CA LYS A 72 -14.67 -13.02 -5.09
C LYS A 72 -15.15 -11.98 -6.11
N ALA A 73 -14.65 -10.75 -6.05
CA ALA A 73 -15.04 -9.72 -7.01
C ALA A 73 -14.64 -10.09 -8.45
N TYR A 74 -13.50 -10.76 -8.62
CA TYR A 74 -13.07 -11.27 -9.92
C TYR A 74 -13.97 -12.41 -10.39
N ASP A 75 -14.22 -13.41 -9.56
CA ASP A 75 -15.01 -14.60 -9.91
C ASP A 75 -16.47 -14.24 -10.18
N ASP A 76 -17.10 -13.48 -9.28
CA ASP A 76 -18.49 -13.01 -9.43
C ASP A 76 -18.65 -12.10 -10.67
N GLY A 77 -17.59 -11.38 -11.05
CA GLY A 77 -17.56 -10.51 -12.22
C GLY A 77 -17.26 -11.21 -13.54
N ALA A 78 -17.07 -12.54 -13.55
CA ALA A 78 -16.68 -13.29 -14.75
C ALA A 78 -17.67 -13.10 -15.91
N TRP A 79 -18.96 -13.27 -15.65
CA TRP A 79 -20.01 -13.14 -16.67
C TRP A 79 -19.98 -11.78 -17.39
N PHE A 80 -19.67 -10.71 -16.66
CA PHE A 80 -19.64 -9.36 -17.21
C PHE A 80 -18.43 -9.18 -18.12
N ARG A 81 -17.26 -9.69 -17.71
CA ARG A 81 -16.05 -9.68 -18.57
C ARG A 81 -16.29 -10.51 -19.83
N ASP A 82 -16.89 -11.68 -19.71
CA ASP A 82 -17.20 -12.55 -20.84
C ASP A 82 -18.19 -11.87 -21.81
N ALA A 83 -19.20 -11.16 -21.27
CA ALA A 83 -20.14 -10.39 -22.07
C ALA A 83 -19.46 -9.24 -22.84
N LEU A 84 -18.51 -8.53 -22.21
CA LEU A 84 -17.73 -7.48 -22.88
C LEU A 84 -16.86 -8.03 -24.00
N VAL A 85 -16.19 -9.17 -23.78
CA VAL A 85 -15.40 -9.86 -24.82
C VAL A 85 -16.31 -10.25 -25.98
N ALA A 86 -17.43 -10.94 -25.71
CA ALA A 86 -18.37 -11.35 -26.75
C ALA A 86 -18.96 -10.17 -27.53
N HIS A 87 -19.18 -9.01 -26.89
CA HIS A 87 -19.63 -7.80 -27.58
C HIS A 87 -18.55 -7.22 -28.50
N ALA A 88 -17.30 -7.19 -28.04
CA ALA A 88 -16.16 -6.73 -28.85
C ALA A 88 -15.96 -7.62 -30.09
N ASP A 89 -16.01 -8.95 -29.91
CA ASP A 89 -15.84 -9.92 -31.00
C ASP A 89 -16.92 -9.77 -32.09
N LYS A 90 -18.18 -9.55 -31.68
CA LYS A 90 -19.29 -9.26 -32.60
C LYS A 90 -19.02 -8.00 -33.41
N LYS A 91 -18.55 -6.93 -32.76
CA LYS A 91 -18.24 -5.66 -33.43
C LYS A 91 -17.07 -5.81 -34.41
N GLN A 92 -16.03 -6.54 -34.03
CA GLN A 92 -14.88 -6.80 -34.89
C GLN A 92 -15.27 -7.62 -36.13
N THR A 93 -16.12 -8.64 -35.95
CA THR A 93 -16.62 -9.45 -37.07
C THR A 93 -17.48 -8.63 -38.02
N ALA A 94 -18.36 -7.78 -37.49
CA ALA A 94 -19.18 -6.88 -38.31
C ALA A 94 -18.34 -5.87 -39.10
N GLN A 95 -17.24 -5.36 -38.51
CA GLN A 95 -16.30 -4.48 -39.20
C GLN A 95 -15.49 -5.19 -40.28
N ALA A 96 -15.09 -6.45 -40.05
CA ALA A 96 -14.33 -7.22 -41.03
C ALA A 96 -15.17 -7.70 -42.23
N ALA A 97 -16.49 -7.76 -42.07
CA ALA A 97 -17.43 -8.16 -43.11
C ALA A 97 -17.95 -7.00 -43.98
N ALA A 98 -17.66 -5.74 -43.58
CA ALA A 98 -18.01 -4.53 -44.31
C ALA A 98 -16.84 -4.05 -45.19
#